data_AF-A0A969QLS7-F1
#
_entry.id   AF-A0A969QLS7-F1
#
_cell.length_a   1.000
_cell.length_b   1.000
_cell.length_c   1.000
_cell.angle_alpha   90.00
_cell.angle_beta   90.00
_cell.angle_gamma   90.00
#
_symmetry.space_group_name_H-M   'P 1'
#
loop_
_entity.id
_entity.type
_entity.pdbx_description
1 polymer ?
#
loop_
_entity_poly.entity_id
_entity_poly.type
_entity_poly.pdbx_seq_one_letter_code
_entity_poly.pdbx_strand_id
1 'polypeptide(L)'
;MQGAKSNLITGSPVKAVEVTAKAIGLNDDESKLVLNHLIRAGDLSQFGMLNAVTRTAEDTESYDRATEIERLGSSVLYLPATTWREVATATN
;
A
#
# COMPACT_ATOMS: atom_id res chain seq x y z
N MET A 1 8.72 -11.70 -7.45
CA MET A 1 7.54 -11.75 -6.55
C MET A 1 7.81 -12.43 -5.19
N GLN A 2 8.62 -13.49 -5.10
CA GLN A 2 8.87 -14.17 -3.81
C GLN A 2 9.42 -13.26 -2.70
N GLY A 3 10.33 -12.32 -3.04
CA GLY A 3 10.88 -11.37 -2.05
C GLY A 3 9.85 -10.44 -1.40
N ALA A 4 8.83 -9.99 -2.15
CA ALA A 4 7.83 -9.05 -1.64
C ALA A 4 6.92 -9.67 -0.57
N LYS A 5 6.65 -10.98 -0.65
CA LYS A 5 5.88 -11.69 0.39
C LYS A 5 6.65 -11.85 1.70
N SER A 6 7.98 -11.81 1.65
CA SER A 6 8.86 -11.92 2.82
C SER A 6 9.30 -10.56 3.38
N ASN A 7 9.02 -9.48 2.66
CA ASN A 7 9.31 -8.12 3.07
C ASN A 7 8.16 -7.62 3.96
N LEU A 8 8.31 -7.78 5.28
CA LEU A 8 7.23 -7.52 6.24
C LEU A 8 7.24 -6.09 6.77
N ILE A 9 6.04 -5.57 7.01
CA ILE A 9 5.79 -4.42 7.85
C ILE A 9 5.89 -4.89 9.30
N THR A 10 6.85 -4.35 10.03
CA THR A 10 7.10 -4.66 11.45
C THR A 10 6.73 -3.51 12.38
N GLY A 11 6.52 -2.31 11.82
CA GLY A 11 6.01 -1.14 12.52
C GLY A 11 4.48 -1.05 12.54
N SER A 12 3.97 0.18 12.64
CA SER A 12 2.54 0.51 12.62
C SER A 12 1.96 0.35 11.20
N PRO A 13 0.94 -0.51 11.00
CA PRO A 13 0.26 -0.62 9.71
C PRO A 13 -0.36 0.70 9.25
N VAL A 14 -0.87 1.52 10.19
CA VAL A 14 -1.42 2.84 9.89
C VAL A 14 -0.34 3.73 9.28
N LYS A 15 0.83 3.80 9.92
CA LYS A 15 1.92 4.65 9.44
C LYS A 15 2.55 4.13 8.15
N ALA A 16 2.65 2.81 8.00
CA ALA A 16 3.10 2.17 6.78
C ALA A 16 2.21 2.56 5.58
N VAL A 17 0.89 2.58 5.77
CA VAL A 17 -0.06 3.00 4.72
C VAL A 17 0.09 4.50 4.41
N GLU A 18 0.21 5.36 5.42
CA GLU A 18 0.44 6.81 5.20
C GLU A 18 1.71 7.09 4.39
N VAL A 19 2.83 6.46 4.75
CA VAL A 19 4.11 6.62 4.03
C VAL A 19 3.99 6.09 2.60
N THR A 20 3.32 4.94 2.42
CA THR A 20 3.06 4.37 1.09
C THR A 20 2.20 5.29 0.23
N ALA A 21 1.07 5.76 0.77
CA ALA A 21 0.14 6.66 0.11
C ALA A 21 0.85 7.94 -0.38
N LYS A 22 1.68 8.53 0.48
CA LYS A 22 2.50 9.69 0.12
C LYS A 22 3.53 9.38 -0.97
N ALA A 23 4.16 8.21 -0.91
CA ALA A 23 5.19 7.82 -1.88
C ALA A 23 4.62 7.59 -3.29
N ILE A 24 3.36 7.15 -3.40
CA ILE A 24 2.75 6.79 -4.69
C ILE A 24 1.64 7.75 -5.14
N GLY A 25 1.24 8.73 -4.31
CA GLY A 25 0.25 9.75 -4.69
C GLY A 25 -1.21 9.32 -4.50
N LEU A 26 -1.50 8.60 -3.42
CA LEU A 26 -2.87 8.39 -2.96
C LEU A 26 -3.33 9.57 -2.11
N ASN A 27 -4.64 9.85 -2.14
CA ASN A 27 -5.26 10.83 -1.24
C ASN A 27 -5.66 10.20 0.11
N ASP A 28 -6.17 11.03 1.03
CA ASP A 28 -6.49 10.60 2.39
C ASP A 28 -7.62 9.56 2.46
N ASP A 29 -8.62 9.63 1.57
CA ASP A 29 -9.74 8.68 1.58
C ASP A 29 -9.32 7.33 1.00
N GLU A 30 -8.52 7.34 -0.07
CA GLU A 30 -7.87 6.13 -0.60
C GLU A 30 -6.95 5.50 0.43
N SER A 31 -6.16 6.30 1.15
CA SER A 31 -5.28 5.82 2.23
C SER A 31 -6.07 5.08 3.32
N LYS A 32 -7.23 5.60 3.74
CA LYS A 32 -8.11 4.92 4.71
C LYS A 32 -8.63 3.59 4.18
N LEU A 33 -9.01 3.54 2.90
CA LEU A 33 -9.48 2.32 2.26
C LEU A 33 -8.36 1.27 2.13
N VAL A 34 -7.15 1.68 1.75
CA VAL A 34 -5.95 0.82 1.75
C VAL A 34 -5.72 0.23 3.12
N LEU A 35 -5.75 1.04 4.19
CA LEU A 35 -5.60 0.55 5.56
C LEU A 35 -6.66 -0.49 5.92
N ASN A 36 -7.92 -0.23 5.58
CA ASN A 36 -9.01 -1.17 5.82
C ASN A 36 -8.78 -2.51 5.09
N HIS A 37 -8.38 -2.48 3.82
CA HIS A 37 -8.08 -3.69 3.05
C HIS A 37 -6.88 -4.45 3.58
N LEU A 38 -5.81 -3.73 3.93
CA LEU A 38 -4.59 -4.32 4.48
C LEU A 38 -4.88 -5.07 5.79
N ILE A 39 -5.62 -4.46 6.71
CA ILE A 39 -5.99 -5.08 7.99
C ILE A 39 -6.92 -6.27 7.77
N ARG A 40 -7.93 -6.15 6.89
CA ARG A 40 -8.88 -7.23 6.60
C ARG A 40 -8.22 -8.44 5.94
N ALA A 41 -7.26 -8.20 5.05
CA ALA A 41 -6.50 -9.27 4.41
C ALA A 41 -5.54 -9.97 5.36
N GLY A 42 -5.01 -9.25 6.37
CA GLY A 42 -4.07 -9.78 7.36
C GLY A 42 -2.67 -10.08 6.81
N ASP A 43 -2.39 -9.71 5.55
CA ASP A 43 -1.08 -9.84 4.92
C ASP A 43 -0.30 -8.53 5.12
N LEU A 44 0.55 -8.46 6.14
CA LEU A 44 1.39 -7.30 6.42
C LEU A 44 2.73 -7.33 5.66
N SER A 45 2.77 -7.91 4.46
CA SER A 45 3.94 -7.88 3.58
C SER A 45 3.87 -6.73 2.55
N GLN A 46 4.97 -6.48 1.83
CA GLN A 46 5.00 -5.61 0.66
C GLN A 46 4.00 -6.04 -0.41
N PHE A 47 3.81 -7.36 -0.54
CA PHE A 47 2.80 -7.91 -1.43
C PHE A 47 1.38 -7.64 -0.92
N GLY A 48 1.16 -7.76 0.40
CA GLY A 48 -0.10 -7.39 1.02
C GLY A 48 -0.45 -5.92 0.86
N MET A 49 0.52 -5.01 1.01
CA MET A 49 0.36 -3.58 0.74
C MET A 49 -0.03 -3.32 -0.72
N LEU A 50 0.65 -3.95 -1.69
CA LEU A 50 0.26 -3.87 -3.10
C LEU A 50 -1.20 -4.29 -3.30
N ASN A 51 -1.58 -5.45 -2.75
CA ASN A 51 -2.94 -5.96 -2.93
C ASN A 51 -3.98 -5.05 -2.30
N ALA A 52 -3.67 -4.45 -1.15
CA ALA A 52 -4.55 -3.49 -0.51
C ALA A 52 -4.76 -2.22 -1.36
N VAL A 53 -3.69 -1.75 -2.02
CA VAL A 53 -3.75 -0.61 -2.96
C VAL A 53 -4.49 -0.94 -4.24
N THR A 54 -4.26 -2.11 -4.85
CA THR A 54 -5.02 -2.46 -6.06
C THR A 54 -6.48 -2.74 -5.76
N ARG A 55 -6.79 -3.34 -4.60
CA ARG A 55 -8.16 -3.58 -4.15
C ARG A 55 -8.97 -2.29 -3.99
N THR A 56 -8.31 -1.19 -3.66
CA THR A 56 -8.97 0.12 -3.48
C THR A 56 -9.58 0.67 -4.78
N ALA A 57 -9.15 0.18 -5.94
CA ALA A 57 -9.74 0.55 -7.22
C ALA A 57 -11.21 0.13 -7.33
N GLU A 58 -11.61 -0.99 -6.69
CA GLU A 58 -13.01 -1.45 -6.69
C GLU A 58 -13.95 -0.52 -5.91
N ASP A 59 -13.42 0.26 -4.97
CA ASP A 59 -14.18 1.21 -4.16
C ASP A 59 -14.24 2.61 -4.79
N THR A 60 -13.60 2.81 -5.95
CA THR A 60 -13.50 4.10 -6.63
C THR A 60 -14.55 4.21 -7.73
N GLU A 61 -15.44 5.21 -7.64
CA GLU A 61 -16.50 5.42 -8.64
C GLU A 61 -15.96 5.87 -10.00
N SER A 62 -14.85 6.62 -10.01
CA SER A 62 -14.21 7.09 -11.24
C SER A 62 -13.35 6.00 -11.86
N TYR A 63 -13.74 5.53 -13.04
CA TYR A 63 -12.99 4.54 -13.82
C TYR A 63 -11.54 4.95 -14.09
N ASP A 64 -11.33 6.23 -14.44
CA ASP A 64 -9.99 6.76 -14.71
C ASP A 64 -9.13 6.71 -13.44
N ARG A 65 -9.70 7.06 -12.28
CA ARG A 65 -8.98 7.01 -11.00
C ARG A 65 -8.75 5.58 -10.54
N ALA A 66 -9.71 4.67 -10.73
CA ALA A 66 -9.55 3.25 -10.45
C ALA A 66 -8.37 2.66 -11.25
N THR A 67 -8.30 2.96 -12.55
CA THR A 67 -7.20 2.54 -13.42
C THR A 67 -5.85 3.11 -12.94
N GLU A 68 -5.83 4.36 -12.49
CA GLU A 68 -4.63 4.97 -11.93
C GLU A 68 -4.20 4.28 -10.62
N ILE A 69 -5.14 3.98 -9.72
CA ILE A 69 -4.86 3.29 -8.46
C ILE A 69 -4.24 1.90 -8.72
N GLU A 70 -4.74 1.13 -9.68
CA GLU A 70 -4.15 -0.17 -10.04
C GLU A 70 -2.68 -0.02 -10.49
N ARG A 71 -2.41 1.00 -11.31
CA ARG A 71 -1.04 1.34 -11.77
C ARG A 71 -0.15 1.77 -10.60
N LEU A 72 -0.68 2.59 -9.69
CA LEU A 72 0.04 3.01 -8.48
C LEU A 72 0.32 1.84 -7.54
N GLY A 73 -0.60 0.91 -7.37
CA GLY A 73 -0.41 -0.28 -6.55
C GLY A 73 0.77 -1.14 -7.01
N SER A 74 0.94 -1.28 -8.33
CA SER A 74 2.10 -1.97 -8.90
C SER A 74 3.44 -1.31 -8.53
N SER A 75 3.46 0.03 -8.35
CA SER A 75 4.67 0.77 -7.99
C SER A 75 5.22 0.42 -6.61
N VAL A 76 4.38 -0.12 -5.71
CA VAL A 76 4.79 -0.57 -4.37
C VAL A 76 5.92 -1.61 -4.42
N LEU A 77 5.93 -2.48 -5.43
CA LEU A 77 6.99 -3.48 -5.63
C LEU A 77 8.33 -2.88 -6.07
N TYR A 78 8.29 -1.68 -6.64
CA TYR A 78 9.44 -1.01 -7.25
C TYR A 78 9.89 0.20 -6.44
N LEU A 79 9.32 0.41 -5.25
CA LEU A 79 9.82 1.41 -4.31
C LEU A 79 11.31 1.17 -4.04
N PRO A 80 12.13 2.23 -3.96
CA PRO A 80 13.50 2.10 -3.52
C PRO A 80 13.58 1.35 -2.19
N ALA A 81 14.59 0.51 -1.99
CA ALA A 81 14.74 -0.28 -0.77
C ALA A 81 14.77 0.59 0.51
N THR A 82 15.29 1.82 0.41
CA THR A 82 15.26 2.80 1.49
C THR A 82 13.84 3.23 1.84
N THR A 83 13.03 3.56 0.85
CA THR A 83 11.61 3.92 1.02
C THR A 83 10.81 2.75 1.57
N TRP A 84 11.01 1.54 1.04
CA TRP A 84 10.33 0.37 1.59
C TRP A 84 10.73 0.11 3.05
N ARG A 85 12.00 0.31 3.41
CA ARG A 85 12.43 0.21 4.81
C ARG A 85 11.72 1.23 5.70
N GLU A 86 11.56 2.48 5.24
CA GLU A 86 10.80 3.50 5.96
C GLU A 86 9.34 3.09 6.17
N VAL A 87 8.69 2.55 5.13
CA VAL A 87 7.33 1.98 5.23
C VAL A 87 7.30 0.84 6.26
N ALA A 88 8.21 -0.12 6.13
CA ALA A 88 8.21 -1.35 6.89
C ALA A 88 8.43 -1.12 8.39
N THR A 89 9.28 -0.15 8.76
CA THR A 89 9.61 0.16 10.15
C THR A 89 8.93 1.42 10.67
N ALA A 90 7.92 1.93 9.97
CA ALA A 90 7.24 3.16 10.33
C ALA A 90 6.62 3.04 11.74
N THR A 91 6.96 3.96 12.64
CA THR A 91 6.40 4.02 14.00
C THR A 91 5.77 5.39 14.24
N ASN A 92 4.92 5.47 15.28
CA ASN A 92 4.14 6.66 15.62
C ASN A 92 5.02 7.84 16.04
#